data_AF-A0A7K7N8S9-F1
#
_entry.id   AF-A0A7K7N8S9-F1
#
_cell.length_a   1.000
_cell.length_b   1.000
_cell.length_c   1.000
_cell.angle_alpha   90.00
_cell.angle_beta   90.00
_cell.angle_gamma   90.00
#
_symmetry.space_group_name_H-M   'P 1'
#
loop_
_entity.id
_entity.type
_entity.pdbx_description
1 polymer ?
#
loop_
_entity_poly.entity_id
_entity_poly.type
_entity_poly.pdbx_seq_one_letter_code
_entity_poly.pdbx_strand_id
1 'polypeptide(L)'
;SFASLWCQRCIVVGNGYSIHGQHFGKMIDSYHVIIRLNGAPVKEHKKDVGERTSTRLFFPESALPNPLENNNDDELMVFVPFKPLDFSWLMEVLLKTRKKEGGVLVRQPPWEYNGNISQLRTLNPYVTYEAMYKLLQLNASSRRYATTGITALNLALHMCQEVNIAGFGYPCNHDNTTPIHYYNMDRSLKKELCQHNIAAERSWLLEMIEWGMTADIASPSFQAQNC
;
A
#
# COMPACT_ATOMS: atom_id res chain seq x y z
N SER A 1 0.13 3.65 35.73
CA SER A 1 0.54 2.25 35.56
C SER A 1 0.85 2.02 34.09
N PHE A 2 1.95 1.34 33.74
CA PHE A 2 2.20 0.90 32.35
C PHE A 2 1.04 0.04 31.78
N ALA A 3 0.16 -0.48 32.64
CA ALA A 3 -1.04 -1.23 32.26
C ALA A 3 -2.15 -0.41 31.54
N SER A 4 -1.97 0.91 31.34
CA SER A 4 -2.90 1.74 30.56
C SER A 4 -2.37 2.16 29.19
N LEU A 5 -1.20 1.67 28.77
CA LEU A 5 -0.74 1.85 27.39
C LEU A 5 -1.40 0.77 26.54
N TRP A 6 -2.43 1.15 25.77
CA TRP A 6 -3.00 0.27 24.75
C TRP A 6 -1.90 -0.08 23.74
N CYS A 7 -1.48 -1.35 23.70
CA CYS A 7 -0.56 -1.83 22.67
C CYS A 7 -1.31 -1.91 21.33
N GLN A 8 -1.18 -0.89 20.50
CA GLN A 8 -1.73 -0.87 19.16
C GLN A 8 -0.86 -1.77 18.28
N ARG A 9 -1.51 -2.83 17.79
CA ARG A 9 -0.93 -3.81 16.89
C ARG A 9 -1.50 -3.50 15.52
N CYS A 10 -0.60 -3.26 14.58
CA CYS A 10 -0.94 -2.83 13.25
C CYS A 10 -0.48 -3.86 12.25
N ILE A 11 -1.26 -4.02 11.19
CA ILE A 11 -0.86 -4.81 10.04
C ILE A 11 -0.98 -3.99 8.77
N VAL A 12 0.08 -3.99 7.97
CA VAL A 12 0.05 -3.46 6.61
C VAL A 12 -0.19 -4.62 5.66
N VAL A 13 -1.28 -4.56 4.92
CA VAL A 13 -1.66 -5.57 3.94
C VAL A 13 -1.29 -5.06 2.56
N GLY A 14 -0.20 -5.61 2.03
CA GLY A 14 0.25 -5.42 0.67
C GLY A 14 -0.64 -6.13 -0.35
N ASN A 15 -0.37 -5.85 -1.63
CA ASN A 15 -1.18 -6.35 -2.73
C ASN A 15 -0.60 -7.60 -3.39
N GLY A 16 0.53 -8.12 -2.89
CA GLY A 16 1.28 -9.22 -3.49
C GLY A 16 0.49 -10.52 -3.56
N TYR A 17 0.70 -11.30 -4.63
CA TYR A 17 0.08 -12.60 -4.81
C TYR A 17 0.45 -13.63 -3.73
N SER A 18 1.51 -13.39 -2.96
CA SER A 18 1.96 -14.25 -1.86
C SER A 18 0.88 -14.59 -0.84
N ILE A 19 -0.13 -13.73 -0.68
CA ILE A 19 -1.24 -13.94 0.25
C ILE A 19 -2.39 -14.79 -0.35
N HIS A 20 -2.41 -14.97 -1.67
CA HIS A 20 -3.48 -15.68 -2.37
C HIS A 20 -3.57 -17.15 -1.91
N GLY A 21 -4.75 -17.60 -1.50
CA GLY A 21 -5.01 -18.96 -1.04
C GLY A 21 -4.46 -19.31 0.34
N GLN A 22 -3.83 -18.37 1.05
CA GLN A 22 -3.20 -18.65 2.35
C GLN A 22 -4.15 -18.55 3.55
N HIS A 23 -5.34 -18.00 3.36
CA HIS A 23 -6.40 -17.95 4.36
C HIS A 23 -6.08 -17.16 5.65
N PHE A 24 -5.26 -16.11 5.54
CA PHE A 24 -4.89 -15.24 6.66
C PHE A 24 -5.99 -14.27 7.11
N GLY A 25 -7.16 -14.25 6.47
CA GLY A 25 -8.14 -13.18 6.68
C GLY A 25 -8.58 -12.99 8.13
N LYS A 26 -8.87 -14.09 8.85
CA LYS A 26 -9.22 -14.03 10.29
C LYS A 26 -8.08 -13.49 11.16
N MET A 27 -6.83 -13.82 10.80
CA MET A 27 -5.65 -13.34 11.52
C MET A 27 -5.45 -11.84 11.28
N ILE A 28 -5.59 -11.38 10.04
CA ILE A 28 -5.53 -9.95 9.68
C ILE A 28 -6.62 -9.16 10.42
N ASP A 29 -7.85 -9.68 10.44
CA ASP A 29 -8.97 -9.05 11.12
C ASP A 29 -8.84 -9.02 12.65
N SER A 30 -7.82 -9.68 13.23
CA SER A 30 -7.54 -9.63 14.68
C SER A 30 -6.69 -8.44 15.11
N TYR A 31 -6.12 -7.68 14.16
CA TYR A 31 -5.31 -6.50 14.46
C TYR A 31 -6.17 -5.31 14.87
N HIS A 32 -5.56 -4.39 15.63
CA HIS A 32 -6.22 -3.17 16.10
C HIS A 32 -6.38 -2.16 14.96
N VAL A 33 -5.33 -2.03 14.12
CA VAL A 33 -5.32 -1.16 12.94
C VAL A 33 -4.90 -1.98 11.73
N ILE A 34 -5.69 -1.90 10.65
CA ILE A 34 -5.41 -2.59 9.39
C ILE A 34 -5.24 -1.54 8.31
N ILE A 35 -4.02 -1.46 7.75
CA ILE A 35 -3.66 -0.52 6.70
C ILE A 35 -3.63 -1.26 5.36
N ARG A 36 -4.52 -0.86 4.44
CA ARG A 36 -4.57 -1.39 3.06
C ARG A 36 -4.07 -0.37 2.05
N LEU A 37 -3.76 -0.85 0.86
CA LEU A 37 -3.10 -0.05 -0.16
C LEU A 37 -3.90 -0.01 -1.46
N ASN A 38 -3.90 1.15 -2.11
CA ASN A 38 -4.37 1.36 -3.47
C ASN A 38 -5.85 0.92 -3.63
N GLY A 39 -6.28 0.63 -4.86
CA GLY A 39 -7.61 0.12 -5.17
C GLY A 39 -7.82 -1.38 -4.93
N ALA A 40 -7.01 -2.05 -4.11
CA ALA A 40 -7.05 -3.51 -3.96
C ALA A 40 -8.41 -4.02 -3.40
N PRO A 41 -9.07 -4.98 -4.06
CA PRO A 41 -10.38 -5.47 -3.64
C PRO A 41 -10.29 -6.35 -2.40
N VAL A 42 -11.34 -6.31 -1.58
CA VAL A 42 -11.43 -7.07 -0.32
C VAL A 42 -12.55 -8.11 -0.39
N LYS A 43 -13.74 -7.72 -0.88
CA LYS A 43 -14.99 -8.51 -0.81
C LYS A 43 -14.88 -9.94 -1.34
N GLU A 44 -14.20 -10.16 -2.46
CA GLU A 44 -14.06 -11.50 -3.06
C GLU A 44 -12.85 -12.29 -2.50
N HIS A 45 -11.99 -11.65 -1.71
CA HIS A 45 -10.73 -12.21 -1.21
C HIS A 45 -10.67 -12.29 0.32
N LYS A 46 -11.81 -12.09 1.00
CA LYS A 46 -11.93 -11.99 2.46
C LYS A 46 -11.28 -13.15 3.21
N LYS A 47 -11.34 -14.36 2.65
CA LYS A 47 -10.71 -15.55 3.24
C LYS A 47 -9.20 -15.35 3.43
N ASP A 48 -8.54 -14.72 2.46
CA ASP A 48 -7.10 -14.53 2.44
C ASP A 48 -6.69 -13.19 3.06
N VAL A 49 -7.42 -12.11 2.77
CA VAL A 49 -7.01 -10.74 3.12
C VAL A 49 -7.81 -10.11 4.26
N GLY A 50 -8.85 -10.77 4.77
CA GLY A 50 -9.73 -10.26 5.82
C GLY A 50 -10.84 -9.35 5.28
N GLU A 51 -11.73 -8.88 6.14
CA GLU A 51 -12.84 -7.99 5.77
C GLU A 51 -12.66 -6.56 6.29
N ARG A 52 -11.92 -6.39 7.39
CA ARG A 52 -11.78 -5.10 8.07
C ARG A 52 -10.70 -4.26 7.42
N THR A 53 -10.91 -2.95 7.42
CA THR A 53 -9.89 -1.95 7.08
C THR A 53 -10.06 -0.81 8.06
N SER A 54 -8.96 -0.26 8.57
CA SER A 54 -9.00 0.97 9.37
C SER A 54 -8.63 2.16 8.51
N THR A 55 -7.56 1.99 7.72
CA THR A 55 -6.98 3.03 6.89
C THR A 55 -6.63 2.46 5.53
N ARG A 56 -6.90 3.19 4.45
CA ARG A 56 -6.45 2.85 3.11
C ARG A 56 -5.62 3.97 2.51
N LEU A 57 -4.36 3.67 2.20
CA LEU A 57 -3.46 4.60 1.51
C LEU A 57 -3.65 4.49 0.01
N PHE A 58 -3.78 5.62 -0.67
CA PHE A 58 -3.93 5.66 -2.12
C PHE A 58 -3.30 6.93 -2.72
N PHE A 59 -2.94 6.86 -3.98
CA PHE A 59 -2.48 7.99 -4.80
C PHE A 59 -3.33 8.07 -6.08
N PRO A 60 -3.30 9.17 -6.87
CA PRO A 60 -4.26 9.43 -7.93
C PRO A 60 -4.46 8.25 -8.89
N GLU A 61 -3.39 7.69 -9.43
CA GLU A 61 -3.45 6.64 -10.46
C GLU A 61 -3.87 5.27 -9.90
N SER A 62 -3.98 5.14 -8.58
CA SER A 62 -4.46 3.95 -7.87
C SER A 62 -5.86 4.12 -7.28
N ALA A 63 -6.43 5.33 -7.37
CA ALA A 63 -7.72 5.66 -6.77
C ALA A 63 -8.88 5.04 -7.56
N LEU A 64 -9.93 4.64 -6.84
CA LEU A 64 -11.20 4.27 -7.43
C LEU A 64 -12.10 5.52 -7.52
N PRO A 65 -12.90 5.68 -8.59
CA PRO A 65 -13.91 6.75 -8.66
C PRO A 65 -14.86 6.70 -7.47
N ASN A 66 -15.28 5.50 -7.07
CA ASN A 66 -16.07 5.26 -5.88
C ASN A 66 -15.32 4.35 -4.89
N PRO A 67 -14.68 4.91 -3.85
CA PRO A 67 -13.97 4.12 -2.84
C PRO A 67 -14.87 3.11 -2.12
N LEU A 68 -16.17 3.36 -1.99
CA LEU A 68 -17.12 2.50 -1.26
C LEU A 68 -17.37 1.14 -1.94
N GLU A 69 -16.93 0.99 -3.20
CA GLU A 69 -16.93 -0.31 -3.85
C GLU A 69 -16.08 -1.34 -3.08
N ASN A 70 -15.00 -0.88 -2.46
CA ASN A 70 -14.00 -1.72 -1.77
C ASN A 70 -13.77 -1.36 -0.29
N ASN A 71 -14.51 -0.39 0.25
CA ASN A 71 -14.33 0.15 1.60
C ASN A 71 -15.69 0.43 2.26
N ASN A 72 -15.73 0.42 3.58
CA ASN A 72 -16.87 0.90 4.36
C ASN A 72 -16.80 2.43 4.57
N ASP A 73 -17.93 3.04 4.94
CA ASP A 73 -18.08 4.49 5.09
C ASP A 73 -17.26 5.11 6.23
N ASP A 74 -16.83 4.29 7.20
CA ASP A 74 -16.08 4.67 8.39
C ASP A 74 -14.56 4.52 8.24
N GLU A 75 -14.09 3.99 7.10
CA GLU A 75 -12.68 3.76 6.84
C GLU A 75 -11.95 5.05 6.46
N LEU A 76 -10.76 5.27 7.04
CA LEU A 76 -9.95 6.46 6.74
C LEU A 76 -9.25 6.31 5.38
N MET A 77 -9.56 7.21 4.47
CA MET A 77 -8.92 7.28 3.17
C MET A 77 -7.73 8.24 3.26
N VAL A 78 -6.51 7.73 3.09
CA VAL A 78 -5.28 8.53 3.20
C VAL A 78 -4.66 8.73 1.83
N PHE A 79 -4.72 9.97 1.33
CA PHE A 79 -4.11 10.38 0.09
C PHE A 79 -2.58 10.54 0.27
N VAL A 80 -1.82 9.90 -0.61
CA VAL A 80 -0.34 9.88 -0.61
C VAL A 80 0.19 10.67 -1.80
N PRO A 81 0.68 11.92 -1.59
CA PRO A 81 1.25 12.73 -2.66
C PRO A 81 2.72 12.34 -2.91
N PHE A 82 3.02 11.89 -4.13
CA PHE A 82 4.38 11.60 -4.61
C PHE A 82 4.95 12.74 -5.46
N LYS A 83 4.10 13.52 -6.12
CA LYS A 83 4.47 14.63 -7.01
C LYS A 83 3.53 15.83 -6.85
N PRO A 84 3.98 17.07 -7.15
CA PRO A 84 3.15 18.26 -7.03
C PRO A 84 1.80 18.16 -7.78
N LEU A 85 1.80 17.49 -8.94
CA LEU A 85 0.58 17.27 -9.73
C LEU A 85 -0.48 16.44 -9.01
N ASP A 86 -0.11 15.63 -8.01
CA ASP A 86 -1.08 14.85 -7.24
C ASP A 86 -1.96 15.78 -6.40
N PHE A 87 -1.42 16.88 -5.88
CA PHE A 87 -2.20 17.89 -5.15
C PHE A 87 -3.18 18.61 -6.08
N SER A 88 -2.74 18.95 -7.30
CA SER A 88 -3.63 19.53 -8.31
C SER A 88 -4.80 18.58 -8.60
N TRP A 89 -4.52 17.29 -8.81
CA TRP A 89 -5.56 16.29 -9.00
C TRP A 89 -6.55 16.26 -7.83
N LEU A 90 -6.04 16.25 -6.59
CA LEU A 90 -6.90 16.21 -5.40
C LEU A 90 -7.83 17.42 -5.33
N MET A 91 -7.29 18.63 -5.57
CA MET A 91 -8.09 19.84 -5.59
C MET A 91 -9.14 19.81 -6.71
N GLU A 92 -8.78 19.35 -7.89
CA GLU A 92 -9.69 19.27 -9.04
C GLU A 92 -10.86 18.32 -8.82
N VAL A 93 -10.62 17.15 -8.21
CA VAL A 93 -11.70 16.19 -7.92
C VAL A 93 -12.59 16.62 -6.76
N LEU A 94 -12.02 17.26 -5.73
CA LEU A 94 -12.79 17.77 -4.58
C LEU A 94 -13.65 18.98 -4.96
N LEU A 95 -13.11 19.88 -5.80
CA LEU A 95 -13.82 21.06 -6.31
C LEU A 95 -14.72 20.74 -7.51
N LYS A 96 -14.68 19.50 -8.01
CA LYS A 96 -15.41 19.05 -9.21
C LYS A 96 -15.12 19.90 -10.46
N THR A 97 -13.88 20.40 -10.57
CA THR A 97 -13.41 21.23 -11.69
C THR A 97 -12.69 20.41 -12.75
N ARG A 98 -12.34 19.15 -12.45
CA ARG A 98 -11.66 18.27 -13.38
C ARG A 98 -12.52 17.98 -14.62
N LYS A 99 -11.96 18.17 -15.80
CA LYS A 99 -12.62 17.86 -17.08
C LYS A 99 -12.14 16.52 -17.60
N LYS A 100 -13.05 15.75 -18.22
CA LYS A 100 -12.67 14.55 -18.97
C LYS A 100 -11.87 14.98 -20.20
N GLU A 101 -10.56 14.78 -20.17
CA GLU A 101 -9.72 14.96 -21.36
C GLU A 101 -9.58 13.63 -22.11
N GLY A 102 -9.74 13.66 -23.43
CA GLY A 102 -9.65 12.50 -24.33
C GLY A 102 -8.24 11.98 -24.57
N GLY A 103 -7.43 11.84 -23.51
CA GLY A 103 -6.05 11.40 -23.58
C GLY A 103 -5.87 9.88 -23.51
N VAL A 104 -4.93 9.35 -24.30
CA VAL A 104 -4.57 7.92 -24.42
C VAL A 104 -3.48 7.56 -23.38
N LEU A 105 -3.70 7.82 -22.10
CA LEU A 105 -2.78 7.35 -21.04
C LEU A 105 -3.30 6.04 -20.45
N VAL A 106 -2.41 5.05 -20.32
CA VAL A 106 -2.73 3.65 -19.94
C VAL A 106 -3.33 3.52 -18.53
N ARG A 107 -3.09 4.48 -17.62
CA ARG A 107 -3.78 4.62 -16.32
C ARG A 107 -3.96 6.11 -16.00
N GLN A 108 -5.13 6.65 -16.30
CA GLN A 108 -5.49 7.99 -15.86
C GLN A 108 -6.12 7.93 -14.48
N PRO A 109 -5.78 8.85 -13.56
CA PRO A 109 -6.45 8.92 -12.28
C PRO A 109 -7.92 9.31 -12.50
N PRO A 110 -8.84 8.92 -11.61
CA PRO A 110 -10.27 9.07 -11.86
C PRO A 110 -10.68 10.54 -11.92
N TRP A 111 -11.67 10.83 -12.77
CA TRP A 111 -12.17 12.19 -13.00
C TRP A 111 -13.00 12.73 -11.85
N GLU A 112 -13.56 11.82 -11.07
CA GLU A 112 -14.37 12.09 -9.90
C GLU A 112 -13.86 11.26 -8.73
N TYR A 113 -14.13 11.74 -7.53
CA TYR A 113 -13.87 11.02 -6.28
C TYR A 113 -15.12 11.15 -5.41
N ASN A 114 -15.90 10.07 -5.37
CA ASN A 114 -17.18 10.01 -4.67
C ASN A 114 -17.03 9.39 -3.26
N GLY A 115 -15.90 9.64 -2.60
CA GLY A 115 -15.65 9.20 -1.23
C GLY A 115 -16.14 10.19 -0.17
N ASN A 116 -16.31 9.71 1.07
CA ASN A 116 -16.64 10.57 2.21
C ASN A 116 -15.46 11.50 2.54
N ILE A 117 -15.59 12.79 2.20
CA ILE A 117 -14.55 13.81 2.43
C ILE A 117 -14.19 13.94 3.92
N SER A 118 -15.13 13.68 4.84
CA SER A 118 -14.86 13.72 6.28
C SER A 118 -13.88 12.64 6.74
N GLN A 119 -13.75 11.55 5.99
CA GLN A 119 -12.80 10.46 6.22
C GLN A 119 -11.51 10.58 5.39
N LEU A 120 -11.41 11.60 4.53
CA LEU A 120 -10.22 11.84 3.73
C LEU A 120 -9.15 12.57 4.55
N ARG A 121 -7.90 12.09 4.48
CA ARG A 121 -6.72 12.72 5.06
C ARG A 121 -5.61 12.80 4.02
N THR A 122 -4.81 13.85 4.10
CA THR A 122 -3.58 13.99 3.30
C THR A 122 -2.41 13.52 4.14
N LEU A 123 -1.64 12.55 3.65
CA LEU A 123 -0.41 12.13 4.30
C LEU A 123 0.62 13.28 4.26
N ASN A 124 1.28 13.54 5.39
CA ASN A 124 2.39 14.48 5.41
C ASN A 124 3.50 13.99 4.47
N PRO A 125 3.92 14.77 3.44
CA PRO A 125 4.97 14.37 2.50
C PRO A 125 6.31 14.04 3.15
N TYR A 126 6.53 14.43 4.40
CA TYR A 126 7.71 14.01 5.13
C TYR A 126 7.78 12.49 5.35
N VAL A 127 6.63 11.80 5.50
CA VAL A 127 6.60 10.34 5.65
C VAL A 127 7.08 9.62 4.38
N THR A 128 6.71 10.14 3.20
CA THR A 128 7.21 9.63 1.92
C THR A 128 8.67 9.98 1.70
N TYR A 129 9.09 11.19 2.11
CA TYR A 129 10.50 11.60 2.11
C TYR A 129 11.37 10.68 2.96
N GLU A 130 10.95 10.35 4.19
CA GLU A 130 11.69 9.44 5.07
C GLU A 130 11.81 8.04 4.48
N ALA A 131 10.71 7.50 3.94
CA ALA A 131 10.73 6.23 3.23
C ALA A 131 11.75 6.22 2.08
N MET A 132 11.77 7.26 1.25
CA MET A 132 12.65 7.32 0.08
C MET A 132 14.12 7.53 0.44
N TYR A 133 14.41 8.50 1.29
CA TYR A 133 15.77 9.03 1.43
C TYR A 133 16.47 8.61 2.72
N LYS A 134 15.72 8.29 3.78
CA LYS A 134 16.31 7.82 5.04
C LYS A 134 16.32 6.30 5.13
N LEU A 135 15.20 5.66 4.77
CA LEU A 135 15.06 4.20 4.85
C LEU A 135 15.69 3.51 3.64
N LEU A 136 15.22 3.83 2.43
CA LEU A 136 15.69 3.20 1.19
C LEU A 136 16.95 3.84 0.59
N GLN A 137 17.37 5.00 1.10
CA GLN A 137 18.54 5.74 0.62
C GLN A 137 18.57 5.94 -0.91
N LEU A 138 17.40 6.18 -1.51
CA LEU A 138 17.28 6.35 -2.95
C LEU A 138 18.02 7.61 -3.41
N ASN A 139 18.65 7.54 -4.59
CA ASN A 139 19.26 8.71 -5.19
C ASN A 139 18.17 9.67 -5.69
N ALA A 140 18.17 10.92 -5.19
CA ALA A 140 17.22 11.96 -5.60
C ALA A 140 17.19 12.20 -7.12
N SER A 141 18.32 12.03 -7.80
CA SER A 141 18.42 12.17 -9.26
C SER A 141 17.75 11.03 -10.03
N SER A 142 17.50 9.88 -9.39
CA SER A 142 16.91 8.70 -10.04
C SER A 142 15.42 8.85 -10.36
N ARG A 143 14.74 9.85 -9.78
CA ARG A 143 13.28 10.05 -9.87
C ARG A 143 12.46 8.79 -9.53
N ARG A 144 13.03 7.90 -8.70
CA ARG A 144 12.34 6.73 -8.17
C ARG A 144 11.65 7.06 -6.86
N TYR A 145 10.51 6.43 -6.63
CA TYR A 145 9.72 6.58 -5.42
C TYR A 145 9.73 5.27 -4.62
N ALA A 146 9.59 5.36 -3.30
CA ALA A 146 9.21 4.22 -2.49
C ALA A 146 7.78 3.78 -2.88
N THR A 147 7.49 2.48 -2.85
CA THR A 147 6.11 2.01 -3.03
C THR A 147 5.19 2.54 -1.93
N THR A 148 3.87 2.57 -2.21
CA THR A 148 2.86 2.83 -1.18
C THR A 148 2.98 1.83 -0.01
N GLY A 149 3.45 0.61 -0.25
CA GLY A 149 3.67 -0.40 0.78
C GLY A 149 4.76 -0.03 1.77
N ILE A 150 5.94 0.40 1.30
CA ILE A 150 7.01 0.88 2.18
C ILE A 150 6.60 2.18 2.88
N THR A 151 5.88 3.06 2.19
CA THR A 151 5.33 4.28 2.80
C THR A 151 4.35 3.96 3.94
N ALA A 152 3.46 2.98 3.74
CA ALA A 152 2.50 2.53 4.75
C ALA A 152 3.18 1.84 5.94
N LEU A 153 4.23 1.04 5.68
CA LEU A 153 5.05 0.45 6.74
C LEU A 153 5.76 1.52 7.56
N ASN A 154 6.36 2.53 6.91
CA ASN A 154 6.95 3.67 7.62
C ASN A 154 5.90 4.40 8.47
N LEU A 155 4.72 4.68 7.93
CA LEU A 155 3.62 5.29 8.68
C LEU A 155 3.23 4.45 9.90
N ALA A 156 3.07 3.13 9.74
CA ALA A 156 2.71 2.21 10.82
C ALA A 156 3.75 2.23 11.96
N LEU A 157 5.04 2.27 11.62
CA LEU A 157 6.13 2.35 12.60
C LEU A 157 6.10 3.66 13.44
N HIS A 158 5.53 4.75 12.90
CA HIS A 158 5.34 5.99 13.67
C HIS A 158 4.14 5.97 14.62
N MET A 159 3.16 5.09 14.41
CA MET A 159 1.88 5.14 15.12
C MET A 159 1.58 3.90 15.98
N CYS A 160 2.30 2.80 15.80
CA CYS A 160 1.99 1.51 16.44
C CYS A 160 3.16 0.99 17.28
N GLN A 161 2.86 0.18 18.30
CA GLN A 161 3.88 -0.49 19.11
C GLN A 161 4.33 -1.81 18.50
N GLU A 162 3.46 -2.48 17.76
CA GLU A 162 3.76 -3.70 17.01
C GLU A 162 3.28 -3.53 15.57
N VAL A 163 4.14 -3.83 14.61
CA VAL A 163 3.83 -3.70 13.18
C VAL A 163 4.18 -4.99 12.46
N ASN A 164 3.17 -5.61 11.87
CA ASN A 164 3.34 -6.79 11.02
C ASN A 164 2.92 -6.48 9.59
N ILE A 165 3.33 -7.32 8.66
CA ILE A 165 3.01 -7.20 7.24
C ILE A 165 2.45 -8.51 6.69
N ALA A 166 1.66 -8.40 5.63
CA ALA A 166 1.18 -9.54 4.85
C ALA A 166 1.04 -9.13 3.38
N GLY A 167 1.22 -10.06 2.44
CA GLY A 167 1.08 -9.74 1.01
C GLY A 167 2.16 -8.79 0.48
N PHE A 168 3.34 -8.78 1.11
CA PHE A 168 4.53 -8.11 0.60
C PHE A 168 5.36 -9.06 -0.28
N GLY A 169 6.27 -8.48 -1.04
CA GLY A 169 7.13 -9.21 -1.98
C GLY A 169 6.56 -9.31 -3.38
N TYR A 170 7.45 -9.65 -4.31
CA TYR A 170 7.18 -9.79 -5.74
C TYR A 170 7.76 -11.12 -6.24
N PRO A 171 7.18 -11.73 -7.29
CA PRO A 171 7.79 -12.88 -7.96
C PRO A 171 9.23 -12.57 -8.41
N CYS A 172 10.09 -13.59 -8.44
CA CYS A 172 11.46 -13.46 -8.94
C CYS A 172 11.48 -12.92 -10.39
N ASN A 173 12.55 -12.26 -10.80
CA ASN A 173 12.69 -11.74 -12.18
C ASN A 173 12.57 -12.81 -13.28
N HIS A 174 12.81 -14.08 -12.94
CA HIS A 174 12.67 -15.22 -13.86
C HIS A 174 11.30 -15.93 -13.76
N ASP A 175 10.47 -15.55 -12.80
CA ASP A 175 9.12 -16.08 -12.64
C ASP A 175 8.13 -15.25 -13.46
N ASN A 176 7.79 -15.79 -14.63
CA ASN A 176 6.78 -15.22 -15.54
C ASN A 176 5.41 -15.89 -15.39
N THR A 177 5.22 -16.73 -14.36
CA THR A 177 4.02 -17.54 -14.16
C THR A 177 3.14 -17.02 -13.04
N THR A 178 3.75 -16.57 -11.94
CA THR A 178 3.05 -16.06 -10.77
C THR A 178 2.50 -14.65 -11.04
N PRO A 179 1.21 -14.39 -10.77
CA PRO A 179 0.68 -13.03 -10.80
C PRO A 179 1.38 -12.11 -9.80
N ILE A 180 1.34 -10.81 -10.06
CA ILE A 180 1.89 -9.80 -9.14
C ILE A 180 0.93 -9.58 -7.98
N HIS A 181 -0.36 -9.56 -8.28
CA HIS A 181 -1.40 -9.20 -7.33
C HIS A 181 -2.33 -10.36 -7.01
N TYR A 182 -2.80 -10.44 -5.76
CA TYR A 182 -3.69 -11.52 -5.31
C TYR A 182 -5.07 -11.53 -6.00
N TYR A 183 -5.43 -10.45 -6.70
CA TYR A 183 -6.77 -10.20 -7.24
C TYR A 183 -6.83 -10.14 -8.77
N ASN A 184 -5.70 -10.30 -9.47
CA ASN A 184 -5.69 -10.33 -10.92
C ASN A 184 -4.65 -11.32 -11.43
N MET A 185 -4.69 -11.58 -12.74
CA MET A 185 -3.75 -12.48 -13.42
C MET A 185 -2.64 -11.70 -14.13
N ASP A 186 -2.43 -10.42 -13.81
CA ASP A 186 -1.34 -9.63 -14.40
C ASP A 186 0.00 -10.10 -13.84
N ARG A 187 0.97 -10.25 -14.73
CA ARG A 187 2.33 -10.77 -14.46
C ARG A 187 3.40 -9.75 -14.84
N SER A 188 3.02 -8.56 -15.32
CA SER A 188 3.94 -7.59 -15.91
C SER A 188 4.62 -6.67 -14.89
N LEU A 189 5.70 -7.15 -14.26
CA LEU A 189 6.49 -6.38 -13.29
C LEU A 189 7.00 -5.06 -13.90
N LYS A 190 7.39 -5.09 -15.18
CA LYS A 190 7.97 -3.93 -15.89
C LYS A 190 6.97 -2.79 -16.12
N LYS A 191 5.68 -3.07 -16.28
CA LYS A 191 4.68 -2.01 -16.50
C LYS A 191 4.30 -1.30 -15.21
N GLU A 192 4.29 -2.01 -14.09
CA GLU A 192 3.77 -1.47 -12.84
C GLU A 192 4.85 -0.90 -11.92
N LEU A 193 6.07 -1.43 -11.96
CA LEU A 193 7.08 -1.17 -10.92
C LEU A 193 8.34 -0.44 -11.43
N CYS A 194 8.35 0.04 -12.68
CA CYS A 194 9.52 0.70 -13.28
C CYS A 194 9.94 1.99 -12.55
N GLN A 195 9.02 2.61 -11.81
CA GLN A 195 9.25 3.83 -11.02
C GLN A 195 9.82 3.54 -9.63
N HIS A 196 9.96 2.27 -9.25
CA HIS A 196 10.38 1.83 -7.92
C HIS A 196 11.72 1.08 -7.97
N ASN A 197 12.46 1.09 -6.86
CA ASN A 197 13.66 0.28 -6.70
C ASN A 197 13.35 -0.96 -5.87
N ILE A 198 12.72 -1.95 -6.50
CA ILE A 198 12.22 -3.15 -5.80
C ILE A 198 13.32 -3.94 -5.11
N ALA A 199 14.54 -3.94 -5.67
CA ALA A 199 15.69 -4.56 -5.01
C ALA A 199 16.02 -3.87 -3.68
N ALA A 200 16.08 -2.53 -3.66
CA ALA A 200 16.34 -1.79 -2.43
C ALA A 200 15.22 -1.97 -1.40
N GLU A 201 13.95 -1.93 -1.83
CA GLU A 201 12.80 -2.18 -0.95
C GLU A 201 12.85 -3.56 -0.33
N ARG A 202 13.18 -4.58 -1.12
CA ARG A 202 13.31 -5.95 -0.64
C ARG A 202 14.46 -6.12 0.35
N SER A 203 15.64 -5.58 0.04
CA SER A 203 16.79 -5.65 0.95
C SER A 203 16.46 -5.00 2.29
N TRP A 204 15.90 -3.78 2.28
CA TRP A 204 15.51 -3.07 3.49
C TRP A 204 14.44 -3.82 4.29
N LEU A 205 13.43 -4.40 3.62
CA LEU A 205 12.38 -5.16 4.29
C LEU A 205 12.94 -6.41 4.99
N LEU A 206 13.89 -7.10 4.36
CA LEU A 206 14.55 -8.27 4.95
C LEU A 206 15.34 -7.89 6.21
N GLU A 207 16.09 -6.78 6.17
CA GLU A 207 16.80 -6.27 7.36
C GLU A 207 15.83 -5.92 8.50
N MET A 208 14.70 -5.29 8.19
CA MET A 208 13.67 -4.96 9.19
C MET A 208 13.06 -6.19 9.85
N ILE A 209 12.89 -7.28 9.09
CA ILE A 209 12.42 -8.57 9.61
C ILE A 209 13.50 -9.23 10.47
N GLU A 210 14.75 -9.24 10.01
CA GLU A 210 15.88 -9.82 10.74
C GLU A 210 16.12 -9.11 12.08
N TRP A 211 15.98 -7.77 12.12
CA TRP A 211 16.09 -6.99 13.35
C TRP A 211 14.87 -7.09 14.27
N GLY A 212 13.81 -7.80 13.87
CA GLY A 212 12.59 -7.93 14.64
C GLY A 212 11.77 -6.64 14.74
N MET A 213 12.00 -5.68 13.84
CA MET A 213 11.24 -4.43 13.77
C MET A 213 9.86 -4.63 13.12
N THR A 214 9.72 -5.67 12.29
CA THR A 214 8.44 -6.12 11.74
C THR A 214 8.46 -7.63 11.51
N ALA A 215 7.29 -8.26 11.40
CA ALA A 215 7.16 -9.66 11.01
C ALA A 215 6.23 -9.83 9.80
N ASP A 216 6.62 -10.70 8.86
CA ASP A 216 5.80 -11.09 7.72
C ASP A 216 5.00 -12.35 8.06
N ILE A 217 3.71 -12.18 8.36
CA ILE A 217 2.86 -13.30 8.80
C ILE A 217 2.56 -14.29 7.67
N ALA A 218 2.73 -13.89 6.41
CA ALA A 218 2.58 -14.78 5.26
C ALA A 218 3.89 -15.53 4.94
N SER A 219 5.01 -15.07 5.50
CA SER A 219 6.37 -15.59 5.27
C SER A 219 6.90 -15.67 3.82
N PRO A 220 6.40 -14.95 2.79
CA PRO A 220 6.98 -14.98 1.45
C PRO A 220 8.37 -14.36 1.36
N SER A 221 8.73 -13.44 2.27
CA SER A 221 10.03 -12.75 2.25
C SER A 221 11.21 -13.72 2.46
N PHE A 222 11.04 -14.83 3.18
CA PHE A 222 12.02 -15.92 3.25
C PHE A 222 12.05 -16.79 1.98
N GLN A 223 10.91 -16.99 1.31
CA GLN A 223 10.87 -17.72 0.03
C GLN A 223 11.50 -16.92 -1.11
N ALA A 224 11.44 -15.59 -1.03
CA ALA A 224 12.04 -14.70 -2.01
C ALA A 224 13.57 -14.62 -1.88
N GLN A 225 14.21 -15.00 -0.75
CA GLN A 225 15.67 -14.91 -0.54
C GLN A 225 16.52 -15.55 -1.66
N ASN A 226 15.93 -16.44 -2.46
CA ASN A 226 16.57 -17.11 -3.59
C ASN A 226 16.28 -16.49 -4.98
N CYS A 227 15.71 -15.29 -5.05
CA CYS A 227 15.84 -14.37 -6.19
C CYS A 227 16.83 -13.24 -5.86
#